data_AF-A0A1Y1N0J2-F1
#
_entry.id   AF-A0A1Y1N0J2-F1
#
_cell.length_a   1.000
_cell.length_b   1.000
_cell.length_c   1.000
_cell.angle_alpha   90.00
_cell.angle_beta   90.00
_cell.angle_gamma   90.00
#
_symmetry.space_group_name_H-M   'P 1'
#
loop_
_entity.id
_entity.type
_entity.pdbx_description
1 polymer ?
#
loop_
_entity_poly.entity_id
_entity_poly.type
_entity_poly.pdbx_seq_one_letter_code
_entity_poly.pdbx_strand_id
1 'polypeptide(L)'
;VTGIEISRDRIFLAMPRIFAGVPATIAYVPKNVPLGSSPKLEAFPNWAFHDAGRGVNSSCDGLISVYRIKLDSCGRLWVLDSGIMTSLEDFRPVCPPKIVIFDLNTDQVARTIIFPREVLRPSSLLTNLVIDESIQGTCDSSFIYITDTVAPGIVVYDSLTDRAWRVTHPSMFP
;
A
#
# COMPACT_ATOMS: atom_id res chain seq x y z
N VAL A 1 -4.61 12.49 -2.48
CA VAL A 1 -3.52 11.91 -1.64
C VAL A 1 -4.16 11.33 -0.39
N THR A 2 -3.85 10.10 -0.02
CA THR A 2 -4.45 9.41 1.16
C THR A 2 -3.43 8.95 2.21
N GLY A 3 -2.14 9.04 1.89
CA GLY A 3 -1.05 8.70 2.79
C GLY A 3 0.21 9.49 2.45
N ILE A 4 0.99 9.81 3.48
CA ILE A 4 2.27 10.53 3.38
C ILE A 4 3.26 9.83 4.29
N GLU A 5 4.47 9.59 3.82
CA GLU A 5 5.58 9.08 4.63
C GLU A 5 6.85 9.87 4.36
N ILE A 6 7.58 10.21 5.41
CA ILE A 6 8.77 11.06 5.33
C ILE A 6 9.98 10.20 5.64
N SER A 7 10.81 9.97 4.63
CA SER A 7 12.11 9.32 4.78
C SER A 7 13.21 10.35 5.08
N ARG A 8 14.47 9.91 5.04
CA ARG A 8 15.63 10.78 5.29
C ARG A 8 15.66 11.98 4.33
N ASP A 9 15.44 11.72 3.05
CA ASP A 9 15.66 12.65 1.94
C ASP A 9 14.45 12.81 1.00
N ARG A 10 13.43 11.95 1.13
CA ARG A 10 12.23 11.94 0.27
C ARG A 10 10.93 11.99 1.07
N ILE A 11 9.92 12.67 0.52
CA ILE A 11 8.53 12.66 1.02
C ILE A 11 7.69 11.85 0.03
N PHE A 12 7.18 10.71 0.47
CA PHE A 12 6.35 9.81 -0.32
C PHE A 12 4.87 10.15 -0.18
N LEU A 13 4.12 9.91 -1.25
CA LEU A 13 2.70 10.23 -1.40
C LEU A 13 1.97 9.02 -1.97
N ALA A 14 0.96 8.53 -1.24
CA ALA A 14 -0.02 7.57 -1.76
C ALA A 14 -1.17 8.31 -2.45
N MET A 15 -1.41 7.93 -3.70
CA MET A 15 -2.40 8.50 -4.60
C MET A 15 -3.22 7.37 -5.20
N PRO A 16 -4.19 6.82 -4.47
CA PRO A 16 -5.00 5.70 -4.96
C PRO A 16 -5.79 6.14 -6.19
N ARG A 17 -6.02 5.20 -7.09
CA ARG A 17 -6.82 5.40 -8.30
C ARG A 17 -8.31 5.30 -7.97
N ILE A 18 -8.76 6.16 -7.06
CA ILE A 18 -10.17 6.28 -6.62
C ILE A 18 -11.07 6.69 -7.79
N PHE A 19 -10.55 7.59 -8.63
CA PHE A 19 -11.12 8.03 -9.90
C PHE A 19 -10.10 7.79 -11.02
N ALA A 20 -10.55 7.84 -12.27
CA ALA A 20 -9.67 7.83 -13.42
C ALA A 20 -8.69 9.03 -13.45
N GLY A 21 -7.60 8.90 -14.21
CA GLY A 21 -6.65 10.00 -14.46
C GLY A 21 -5.48 10.11 -13.48
N VAL A 22 -5.30 9.15 -12.57
CA VAL A 22 -4.12 9.09 -11.68
C VAL A 22 -2.99 8.29 -12.35
N PRO A 23 -1.91 8.94 -12.84
CA PRO A 23 -0.90 8.28 -13.65
C PRO A 23 0.02 7.37 -12.81
N ALA A 24 0.51 7.88 -11.67
CA ALA A 24 1.27 7.12 -10.70
C ALA A 24 0.50 7.04 -9.39
N THR A 25 0.39 5.84 -8.79
CA THR A 25 -0.35 5.65 -7.54
C THR A 25 0.51 5.83 -6.29
N ILE A 26 1.82 5.85 -6.46
CA ILE A 26 2.79 6.27 -5.45
C ILE A 26 3.84 7.15 -6.15
N ALA A 27 4.18 8.25 -5.50
CA ALA A 27 5.21 9.16 -5.95
C ALA A 27 5.98 9.73 -4.77
N TYR A 28 7.10 10.39 -5.03
CA TYR A 28 7.81 11.17 -4.03
C TYR A 28 8.23 12.55 -4.55
N VAL A 29 8.64 13.39 -3.61
CA VAL A 29 9.39 14.63 -3.87
C VAL A 29 10.62 14.66 -2.96
N PRO A 30 11.72 15.31 -3.39
CA PRO A 30 12.85 15.53 -2.51
C PRO A 30 12.44 16.41 -1.32
N LYS A 31 12.97 16.11 -0.14
CA LYS A 31 12.72 16.85 1.10
C LYS A 31 13.40 18.22 1.11
N ASN A 32 14.57 18.31 0.48
CA ASN A 32 15.38 19.53 0.41
C ASN A 32 14.97 20.40 -0.77
N VAL A 33 13.75 20.91 -0.74
CA VAL A 33 13.21 21.87 -1.73
C VAL A 33 13.05 23.25 -1.10
N PRO A 34 13.18 24.35 -1.87
CA PRO A 34 12.93 25.70 -1.36
C PRO A 34 11.52 25.84 -0.78
N LEU A 35 11.39 26.55 0.35
CA LEU A 35 10.09 26.86 0.94
C LEU A 35 9.21 27.62 -0.06
N GLY A 36 7.92 27.27 -0.12
CA GLY A 36 6.97 27.86 -1.08
C GLY A 36 7.08 27.31 -2.51
N SER A 37 7.99 26.37 -2.77
CA SER A 37 8.02 25.66 -4.06
C SER A 37 6.93 24.58 -4.15
N SER A 38 6.58 24.21 -5.39
CA SER A 38 5.68 23.10 -5.70
C SER A 38 6.44 22.08 -6.57
N PRO A 39 7.28 21.23 -5.97
CA PRO A 39 8.09 20.28 -6.72
C PRO A 39 7.22 19.30 -7.51
N LYS A 40 7.73 18.90 -8.69
CA LYS A 40 7.07 17.88 -9.51
C LYS A 40 7.15 16.52 -8.81
N LEU A 41 6.05 15.77 -8.86
CA LEU A 41 6.01 14.40 -8.35
C LEU A 41 6.81 13.45 -9.25
N GLU A 42 7.64 12.61 -8.64
CA GLU A 42 8.38 11.54 -9.29
C GLU A 42 7.75 10.18 -8.98
N ALA A 43 7.42 9.40 -10.01
CA ALA A 43 6.78 8.09 -9.85
C ALA A 43 7.73 7.10 -9.16
N PHE A 44 7.25 6.40 -8.13
CA PHE A 44 8.07 5.45 -7.37
C PHE A 44 7.69 3.99 -7.67
N PRO A 45 8.66 3.06 -7.73
CA PRO A 45 10.11 3.32 -7.88
C PRO A 45 10.44 3.84 -9.29
N ASN A 46 9.58 3.57 -10.27
CA ASN A 46 9.66 4.10 -11.63
C ASN A 46 8.30 3.98 -12.32
N TRP A 47 8.16 4.51 -13.54
CA TRP A 47 6.91 4.50 -14.29
C TRP A 47 6.39 3.10 -14.64
N ALA A 48 7.26 2.10 -14.84
CA ALA A 48 6.84 0.76 -15.24
C ALA A 48 5.98 0.08 -14.15
N PHE A 49 6.20 0.40 -12.87
CA PHE A 49 5.37 -0.09 -11.78
C PHE A 49 3.93 0.43 -11.82
N HIS A 50 3.63 1.46 -12.61
CA HIS A 50 2.29 2.04 -12.70
C HIS A 50 1.52 1.59 -13.94
N ASP A 51 2.15 0.80 -14.83
CA ASP A 51 1.55 0.37 -16.11
C ASP A 51 0.36 -0.58 -15.94
N ALA A 52 0.36 -1.36 -14.86
CA ALA A 52 -0.64 -2.38 -14.60
C ALA A 52 -2.07 -1.79 -14.52
N GLY A 53 -2.28 -0.77 -13.68
CA GLY A 53 -3.58 -0.10 -13.62
C GLY A 53 -3.85 0.89 -14.77
N ARG A 54 -2.93 1.04 -15.73
CA ARG A 54 -3.19 1.75 -17.01
C ARG A 54 -3.68 0.81 -18.12
N GLY A 55 -3.76 -0.50 -17.86
CA GLY A 55 -4.12 -1.49 -18.86
C GLY A 55 -3.06 -1.69 -19.95
N VAL A 56 -1.84 -1.19 -19.73
CA VAL A 56 -0.69 -1.36 -20.64
C VAL A 56 -0.07 -2.75 -20.45
N ASN A 57 -0.06 -3.23 -19.21
CA ASN A 57 0.33 -4.57 -18.84
C ASN A 57 -0.75 -5.16 -17.92
N SER A 58 -1.16 -6.41 -18.14
CA SER A 58 -2.15 -7.10 -17.29
C SER A 58 -1.50 -7.91 -16.16
N SER A 59 -0.17 -7.91 -16.04
CA SER A 59 0.52 -8.56 -14.92
C SER A 59 0.22 -7.83 -13.60
N CYS A 60 -0.10 -8.59 -12.56
CA CYS A 60 -0.29 -8.06 -11.20
C CYS A 60 1.02 -7.77 -10.45
N ASP A 61 2.16 -7.81 -11.16
CA ASP A 61 3.50 -7.49 -10.63
C ASP A 61 3.66 -5.98 -10.35
N GLY A 62 2.92 -5.14 -11.07
CA GLY A 62 2.87 -3.69 -10.86
C GLY A 62 1.85 -3.26 -9.80
N LEU A 63 1.80 -1.95 -9.53
CA LEU A 63 0.88 -1.31 -8.59
C LEU A 63 -0.42 -0.87 -9.29
N ILE A 64 -1.54 -1.22 -8.68
CA ILE A 64 -2.87 -0.85 -9.17
C ILE A 64 -3.35 0.43 -8.50
N SER A 65 -3.53 0.43 -7.19
CA SER A 65 -4.13 1.54 -6.46
C SER A 65 -3.71 1.50 -4.99
N VAL A 66 -2.70 2.30 -4.69
CA VAL A 66 -2.05 2.38 -3.37
C VAL A 66 -2.79 3.37 -2.48
N TYR A 67 -3.37 2.86 -1.40
CA TYR A 67 -4.10 3.68 -0.41
C TYR A 67 -3.21 4.16 0.73
N ARG A 68 -2.28 3.31 1.17
CA ARG A 68 -1.46 3.56 2.34
C ARG A 68 -0.03 3.16 2.08
N ILE A 69 0.86 3.93 2.70
CA ILE A 69 2.29 3.67 2.75
C ILE A 69 2.75 3.83 4.19
N LYS A 70 3.71 3.02 4.63
CA LYS A 70 4.37 3.14 5.94
C LYS A 70 5.84 2.84 5.83
N LEU A 71 6.67 3.63 6.52
CA LEU A 71 8.07 3.31 6.75
C LEU A 71 8.20 2.48 8.02
N ASP A 72 8.97 1.39 7.94
CA ASP A 72 9.39 0.66 9.13
C ASP A 72 10.72 1.21 9.69
N SER A 73 11.12 0.70 10.86
CA SER A 73 12.39 1.09 11.51
C SER A 73 13.65 0.73 10.70
N CYS A 74 13.51 -0.09 9.66
CA CYS A 74 14.60 -0.66 8.88
C CYS A 74 14.79 0.06 7.54
N GLY A 75 14.06 1.15 7.32
CA GLY A 75 14.15 1.94 6.10
C GLY A 75 13.46 1.28 4.91
N ARG A 76 12.47 0.42 5.14
CA ARG A 76 11.66 -0.19 4.08
C ARG A 76 10.31 0.48 4.00
N LEU A 77 9.84 0.71 2.78
CA LEU A 77 8.55 1.31 2.50
C LEU A 77 7.53 0.21 2.19
N TRP A 78 6.57 0.04 3.10
CA TRP A 78 5.46 -0.87 2.99
C TRP A 78 4.33 -0.18 2.23
N VAL A 79 3.94 -0.75 1.10
CA VAL A 79 2.98 -0.18 0.16
C VAL A 79 1.74 -1.06 0.10
N LEU A 80 0.60 -0.55 0.60
CA LEU A 80 -0.69 -1.24 0.54
C LEU A 80 -1.39 -0.94 -0.78
N ASP A 81 -1.36 -1.91 -1.69
CA ASP A 81 -2.09 -1.88 -2.95
C ASP A 81 -3.42 -2.61 -2.80
N SER A 82 -4.52 -1.90 -2.98
CA SER A 82 -5.87 -2.46 -2.92
C SER A 82 -6.20 -3.39 -4.07
N GLY A 83 -5.49 -3.28 -5.21
CA GLY A 83 -5.83 -4.02 -6.42
C GLY A 83 -7.10 -3.54 -7.12
N ILE A 84 -7.73 -2.46 -6.64
CA ILE A 84 -9.04 -1.96 -7.10
C ILE A 84 -8.87 -0.59 -7.78
N MET A 85 -9.37 -0.50 -9.00
CA MET A 85 -9.49 0.75 -9.75
C MET A 85 -10.85 1.39 -9.50
N THR A 86 -10.91 2.71 -9.65
CA THR A 86 -12.17 3.47 -9.77
C THR A 86 -13.15 3.13 -8.64
N SER A 87 -12.61 3.06 -7.41
CA SER A 87 -13.26 2.48 -6.23
C SER A 87 -14.57 3.17 -5.83
N LEU A 88 -14.76 4.43 -6.23
CA LEU A 88 -15.97 5.22 -5.99
C LEU A 88 -16.81 5.45 -7.25
N GLU A 89 -16.41 4.90 -8.40
CA GLU A 89 -17.18 4.96 -9.65
C GLU A 89 -17.85 3.62 -9.94
N ASP A 90 -17.06 2.58 -10.24
CA ASP A 90 -17.55 1.25 -10.62
C ASP A 90 -16.95 0.09 -9.81
N PHE A 91 -16.05 0.38 -8.85
CA PHE A 91 -15.37 -0.61 -8.00
C PHE A 91 -14.80 -1.77 -8.82
N ARG A 92 -13.80 -1.50 -9.66
CA ARG A 92 -13.27 -2.49 -10.59
C ARG A 92 -12.07 -3.25 -9.98
N PRO A 93 -12.21 -4.52 -9.57
CA PRO A 93 -11.10 -5.31 -9.07
C PRO A 93 -10.23 -5.74 -10.25
N VAL A 94 -8.94 -5.39 -10.22
CA VAL A 94 -7.97 -5.72 -11.28
C VAL A 94 -7.01 -6.82 -10.82
N CYS A 95 -6.54 -6.73 -9.58
CA CYS A 95 -5.61 -7.68 -8.98
C CYS A 95 -6.03 -8.02 -7.54
N PRO A 96 -5.56 -9.14 -6.98
CA PRO A 96 -5.66 -9.38 -5.55
C PRO A 96 -4.98 -8.24 -4.76
N PRO A 97 -5.53 -7.84 -3.59
CA PRO A 97 -4.87 -6.87 -2.73
C PRO A 97 -3.54 -7.45 -2.25
N LYS A 98 -2.53 -6.57 -2.16
CA LYS A 98 -1.17 -6.95 -1.81
C LYS A 98 -0.45 -5.87 -1.02
N ILE A 99 0.55 -6.30 -0.26
CA ILE A 99 1.59 -5.41 0.27
C ILE A 99 2.85 -5.61 -0.59
N VAL A 100 3.42 -4.52 -1.06
CA VAL A 100 4.74 -4.52 -1.69
C VAL A 100 5.70 -3.77 -0.78
N ILE A 101 6.81 -4.40 -0.41
CA ILE A 101 7.83 -3.84 0.47
C ILE A 101 9.01 -3.45 -0.40
N PHE A 102 9.38 -2.18 -0.38
CA PHE A 102 10.56 -1.65 -1.07
C PHE A 102 11.67 -1.35 -0.07
N ASP A 103 12.89 -1.79 -0.35
CA ASP A 103 14.07 -1.32 0.36
C ASP A 103 14.45 0.06 -0.18
N LEU A 104 14.38 1.11 0.65
CA LEU A 104 14.67 2.48 0.19
C LEU A 104 16.16 2.78 -0.01
N ASN A 105 17.06 1.86 0.35
CA ASN A 105 18.48 2.01 0.01
C ASN A 105 18.75 1.65 -1.44
N THR A 106 17.98 0.70 -1.99
CA THR A 106 18.16 0.17 -3.36
C THR A 106 17.00 0.54 -4.29
N ASP A 107 15.89 1.04 -3.74
CA ASP A 107 14.60 1.25 -4.40
C ASP A 107 14.07 -0.01 -5.12
N GLN A 108 14.46 -1.19 -4.63
CA GLN A 108 14.04 -2.49 -5.16
C GLN A 108 12.97 -3.14 -4.28
N VAL A 109 12.17 -4.01 -4.90
CA VAL A 109 11.19 -4.82 -4.20
C VAL A 109 11.94 -5.83 -3.33
N ALA A 110 11.82 -5.69 -2.01
CA ALA A 110 12.34 -6.65 -1.05
C ALA A 110 11.41 -7.86 -0.91
N ARG A 111 10.08 -7.61 -0.91
CA ARG A 111 9.07 -8.66 -0.75
C ARG A 111 7.71 -8.21 -1.31
N THR A 112 6.94 -9.17 -1.80
CA THR A 112 5.52 -8.99 -2.12
C THR A 112 4.69 -10.00 -1.33
N ILE A 113 3.66 -9.52 -0.64
CA ILE A 113 2.73 -10.32 0.15
C ILE A 113 1.37 -10.22 -0.53
N ILE A 114 0.85 -11.35 -1.00
CA ILE A 114 -0.49 -11.45 -1.57
C ILE A 114 -1.41 -12.03 -0.49
N PHE A 115 -2.51 -11.33 -0.18
CA PHE A 115 -3.40 -11.80 0.87
C PHE A 115 -4.16 -13.06 0.44
N PRO A 116 -4.20 -14.10 1.30
CA PRO A 116 -4.89 -15.34 0.99
C PRO A 116 -6.42 -15.09 0.98
N ARG A 117 -7.18 -15.85 0.20
CA ARG A 117 -8.62 -15.55 -0.04
C ARG A 117 -9.46 -15.64 1.23
N GLU A 118 -9.02 -16.40 2.22
CA GLU A 118 -9.73 -16.69 3.48
C GLU A 118 -9.85 -15.44 4.37
N VAL A 119 -8.89 -14.51 4.28
CA VAL A 119 -8.91 -13.24 5.03
C VAL A 119 -9.68 -12.12 4.32
N LEU A 120 -10.04 -12.35 3.05
CA LEU A 120 -10.74 -11.40 2.20
C LEU A 120 -12.24 -11.70 2.10
N ARG A 121 -13.00 -10.71 1.68
CA ARG A 121 -14.42 -10.78 1.33
C ARG A 121 -14.60 -10.26 -0.10
N PRO A 122 -15.70 -10.60 -0.79
CA PRO A 122 -15.92 -10.16 -2.17
C PRO A 122 -15.81 -8.64 -2.37
N SER A 123 -16.23 -7.87 -1.37
CA SER A 123 -16.17 -6.40 -1.36
C SER A 123 -15.00 -5.83 -0.58
N SER A 124 -13.99 -6.63 -0.19
CA SER A 124 -12.87 -6.14 0.62
C SER A 124 -12.15 -4.98 -0.06
N LEU A 125 -11.90 -3.93 0.71
CA LEU A 125 -11.11 -2.78 0.30
C LEU A 125 -10.15 -2.44 1.44
N LEU A 126 -8.91 -2.89 1.33
CA LEU A 126 -7.87 -2.65 2.32
C LEU A 126 -7.28 -1.25 2.12
N THR A 127 -7.51 -0.33 3.06
CA THR A 127 -7.19 1.10 2.86
C THR A 127 -6.15 1.65 3.82
N ASN A 128 -5.87 0.97 4.93
CA ASN A 128 -4.96 1.45 5.95
C ASN A 128 -4.19 0.27 6.54
N LEU A 129 -2.94 0.53 6.93
CA LEU A 129 -2.14 -0.42 7.68
C LEU A 129 -1.33 0.31 8.76
N VAL A 130 -1.02 -0.41 9.82
CA VAL A 130 -0.04 -0.05 10.84
C VAL A 130 0.94 -1.20 11.01
N ILE A 131 2.21 -0.87 11.23
CA ILE A 131 3.29 -1.82 11.50
C ILE A 131 3.56 -1.76 12.99
N ASP A 132 3.51 -2.91 13.65
CA ASP A 132 3.78 -3.07 15.08
C ASP A 132 5.06 -3.88 15.28
N GLU A 133 6.14 -3.14 15.51
CA GLU A 133 7.46 -3.67 15.81
C GLU A 133 7.70 -3.85 17.32
N SER A 134 6.67 -3.60 18.16
CA SER A 134 6.81 -3.64 19.62
C SER A 134 6.65 -5.04 20.23
N ILE A 135 5.96 -5.95 19.53
CA ILE A 135 5.61 -7.27 20.05
C ILE A 135 6.61 -8.35 19.63
N GLN A 136 6.93 -8.43 18.35
CA GLN A 136 7.80 -9.48 17.79
C GLN A 136 9.23 -8.99 17.49
N GLY A 137 9.45 -7.67 17.43
CA GLY A 137 10.72 -7.07 17.05
C GLY A 137 10.61 -6.21 15.78
N THR A 138 11.76 -5.91 15.18
CA THR A 138 11.84 -5.01 14.03
C THR A 138 11.93 -5.78 12.72
N CYS A 139 11.74 -5.06 11.62
CA CYS A 139 11.91 -5.56 10.26
C CYS A 139 11.01 -6.78 9.95
N ASP A 140 11.58 -7.98 9.92
CA ASP A 140 10.93 -9.22 9.48
C ASP A 140 10.15 -9.91 10.61
N SER A 141 10.22 -9.37 11.83
CA SER A 141 9.50 -9.88 12.99
C SER A 141 8.51 -8.84 13.50
N SER A 142 7.49 -8.50 12.71
CA SER A 142 6.47 -7.51 13.04
C SER A 142 5.05 -8.01 12.76
N PHE A 143 4.08 -7.47 13.50
CA PHE A 143 2.67 -7.64 13.17
C PHE A 143 2.18 -6.45 12.36
N ILE A 144 1.39 -6.73 11.33
CA ILE A 144 0.77 -5.72 10.50
C ILE A 144 -0.74 -5.81 10.67
N TYR A 145 -1.36 -4.71 11.07
CA TYR A 145 -2.82 -4.62 11.22
C TYR A 145 -3.38 -3.77 10.08
N ILE A 146 -4.27 -4.36 9.28
CA ILE A 146 -4.81 -3.76 8.06
C ILE A 146 -6.31 -3.65 8.19
N THR A 147 -6.86 -2.46 7.96
CA THR A 147 -8.32 -2.24 8.02
C THR A 147 -8.97 -2.51 6.68
N ASP A 148 -10.05 -3.28 6.71
CA ASP A 148 -10.94 -3.47 5.58
C ASP A 148 -12.15 -2.53 5.73
N THR A 149 -12.21 -1.51 4.87
CA THR A 149 -13.16 -0.39 5.03
C THR A 149 -14.55 -0.73 4.52
N VAL A 150 -14.65 -1.59 3.50
CA VAL A 150 -15.94 -1.90 2.87
C VAL A 150 -16.53 -3.20 3.42
N ALA A 151 -15.70 -4.18 3.77
CA ALA A 151 -16.13 -5.33 4.54
C ALA A 151 -15.57 -5.19 5.97
N PRO A 152 -16.39 -4.83 6.97
CA PRO A 152 -15.91 -4.56 8.32
C PRO A 152 -15.03 -5.67 8.90
N GLY A 153 -13.80 -5.32 9.27
CA GLY A 153 -12.85 -6.23 9.88
C GLY A 153 -11.40 -5.73 9.82
N ILE A 154 -10.55 -6.40 10.58
CA ILE A 154 -9.11 -6.17 10.60
C ILE A 154 -8.43 -7.44 10.09
N VAL A 155 -7.61 -7.32 9.05
CA VAL A 155 -6.69 -8.37 8.64
C VAL A 155 -5.40 -8.18 9.43
N VAL A 156 -4.94 -9.23 10.10
CA VAL A 156 -3.66 -9.25 10.80
C VAL A 156 -2.71 -10.12 9.99
N TYR A 157 -1.50 -9.62 9.77
CA TYR A 157 -0.44 -10.34 9.11
C TYR A 157 0.77 -10.45 10.04
N ASP A 158 1.25 -11.67 10.23
CA ASP A 158 2.45 -12.01 10.98
C ASP A 158 3.60 -12.19 10.00
N SER A 159 4.55 -11.24 10.00
CA SER A 159 5.65 -11.26 9.04
C SER A 159 6.67 -12.37 9.32
N LEU A 160 6.77 -12.82 10.58
CA LEU A 160 7.70 -13.86 11.01
C LEU A 160 7.24 -15.24 10.56
N THR A 161 5.93 -15.53 10.72
CA THR A 161 5.36 -16.84 10.35
C THR A 161 4.75 -16.88 8.96
N ASP A 162 4.69 -15.73 8.27
CA ASP A 162 4.05 -15.53 6.97
C ASP A 162 2.59 -15.98 6.95
N ARG A 163 1.83 -15.58 7.98
CA ARG A 163 0.43 -15.96 8.15
C ARG A 163 -0.46 -14.74 8.25
N ALA A 164 -1.65 -14.84 7.68
CA ALA A 164 -2.70 -13.85 7.82
C ALA A 164 -3.96 -14.47 8.42
N TRP A 165 -4.65 -13.71 9.26
CA TRP A 165 -5.99 -14.03 9.74
C TRP A 165 -6.85 -12.78 9.79
N ARG A 166 -8.17 -12.98 9.90
CA ARG A 166 -9.14 -11.89 9.98
C ARG A 166 -9.77 -11.86 11.35
N VAL A 167 -9.81 -10.67 11.94
CA VAL A 167 -10.51 -10.35 13.19
C VAL A 167 -11.74 -9.51 12.87
N THR A 168 -12.85 -9.82 13.52
CA THR A 168 -14.11 -9.09 13.38
C THR A 168 -14.71 -8.87 14.75
N HIS A 169 -15.38 -7.74 14.95
CA HIS A 169 -16.05 -7.40 16.20
C HIS A 169 -17.41 -6.76 15.89
N PRO A 170 -18.48 -7.00 16.68
CA PRO A 170 -19.79 -6.41 16.43
C PRO A 170 -19.79 -4.88 16.30
N SER A 171 -18.90 -4.19 17.01
CA SER A 171 -18.77 -2.72 16.94
C SER A 171 -18.18 -2.19 15.63
N MET A 172 -17.76 -3.05 14.71
CA MET A 172 -17.25 -2.66 13.39
C MET A 172 -18.38 -2.52 12.36
N PHE A 173 -19.57 -3.01 12.67
CA PHE A 173 -20.73 -2.96 11.79
C PHE A 173 -21.56 -1.67 12.06
N PRO A 174 -22.26 -1.12 11.03
CA PRO A 174 -23.09 0.07 11.16
C PRO A 174 -24.29 -0.09 12.10
#